data_AF-A0AA51DJ84-F1
#
_entry.id   AF-A0AA51DJ84-F1
#
_cell.length_a   1.000
_cell.length_b   1.000
_cell.length_c   1.000
_cell.angle_alpha   90.00
_cell.angle_beta   90.00
_cell.angle_gamma   90.00
#
_symmetry.space_group_name_H-M   'P 1'
#
loop_
_entity.id
_entity.type
_entity.pdbx_description
1 polymer ?
#
loop_
_entity_poly.entity_id
_entity_poly.type
_entity_poly.pdbx_seq_one_letter_code
_entity_poly.pdbx_strand_id
1 'polypeptide(L)'
;MIKNPLFFISLLFNIFLIYKQHSALQVSMFEFVQVFYFGFIASNLFFLIISTYVMYKNYDIFNFIEKNVFKKQAAVIIGSIIISTVISLIPISVMIIFKNPNFQRIFVLKGIVHFFIIWTLSNLLACVVGSTIGTLCKNGFSMILSFVFFGLFIKYSYGSYGSYIKQLFNIYDDFTFAGMNYICGRIFNTFYCLDKLFILLISLLILSISCFINKRIRKLYSTIFLILTLFSTCINIHLSSIYKSTNLNQYDPIKNVNYIVESYDMDIKLGNKFKNAANINLSINTNSNNVVMLLDDLFKIDELYVNGKPCDFHHEHNKLNIIRSFTEGEKVHISVKYKGYVDVANNLGAPVYYVSKYATNLPISSFYWYPKASKTSLINFNVSIKASNSIYSNLDMCSSSDSLYKFRGKSSGLNIFSGQYKKYYENNIEYIIPTNSNLESFKLNMQDYINNLNSKHFSKKELETLNANKFKKVICGIWDINFNVQFTKPYIQIFEDTLIINY
;
A
#
# COMPACT_ATOMS: atom_id res chain seq x y z
N MET A 1 8.15 -37.77 -29.02
CA MET A 1 9.41 -37.37 -28.34
C MET A 1 9.28 -35.90 -27.95
N ILE A 2 9.21 -35.60 -26.64
CA ILE A 2 9.02 -34.22 -26.14
C ILE A 2 10.27 -33.39 -26.49
N LYS A 3 10.15 -32.44 -27.43
CA LYS A 3 11.29 -31.63 -27.92
C LYS A 3 11.82 -30.62 -26.89
N ASN A 4 11.12 -30.39 -25.77
CA ASN A 4 11.53 -29.44 -24.73
C ASN A 4 11.08 -29.89 -23.33
N PRO A 5 11.75 -30.89 -22.71
CA PRO A 5 11.33 -31.44 -21.41
C PRO A 5 11.33 -30.40 -20.28
N LEU A 6 12.24 -29.42 -20.31
CA LEU A 6 12.32 -28.35 -19.32
C LEU A 6 11.06 -27.47 -19.31
N PHE A 7 10.45 -27.22 -20.47
CA PHE A 7 9.20 -26.46 -20.57
C PHE A 7 8.05 -27.20 -19.87
N PHE A 8 7.91 -28.51 -20.12
CA PHE A 8 6.86 -29.31 -19.48
C PHE A 8 7.08 -29.44 -17.98
N ILE A 9 8.33 -29.59 -17.52
CA ILE A 9 8.64 -29.63 -16.08
C ILE A 9 8.26 -28.31 -15.42
N SER A 10 8.65 -27.16 -15.99
CA SER A 10 8.29 -25.83 -15.47
C SER A 10 6.78 -25.62 -15.45
N LEU A 11 6.08 -26.03 -16.51
CA LEU A 11 4.63 -25.93 -16.63
C LEU A 11 3.91 -26.79 -15.57
N LEU A 12 4.31 -28.05 -15.41
CA LEU A 12 3.74 -28.96 -14.40
C LEU A 12 3.97 -28.44 -12.98
N PHE A 13 5.15 -27.89 -12.70
CA PHE A 13 5.44 -27.30 -11.41
C PHE A 13 4.59 -26.06 -11.13
N ASN A 14 4.40 -25.19 -12.12
CA ASN A 14 3.48 -24.06 -12.01
C ASN A 14 2.03 -24.53 -11.77
N ILE A 15 1.54 -25.53 -12.52
CA ILE A 15 0.20 -26.11 -12.31
C ILE A 15 0.05 -26.69 -10.89
N PHE A 16 1.07 -27.41 -10.41
CA PHE A 16 1.10 -27.95 -9.06
C PHE A 16 1.00 -26.84 -7.99
N LEU A 17 1.77 -25.76 -8.14
CA LEU A 17 1.72 -24.62 -7.22
C LEU A 17 0.39 -23.88 -7.27
N ILE A 18 -0.16 -23.68 -8.47
CA ILE A 18 -1.50 -23.12 -8.67
C ILE A 18 -2.53 -23.94 -7.89
N TYR A 19 -2.53 -25.26 -8.06
CA TYR A 19 -3.44 -26.15 -7.35
C TYR A 19 -3.27 -26.06 -5.83
N LYS A 20 -2.03 -26.02 -5.33
CA LYS A 20 -1.77 -25.93 -3.88
C LYS A 20 -2.21 -24.59 -3.28
N GLN A 21 -2.19 -23.51 -4.05
CA GLN A 21 -2.31 -22.14 -3.54
C GLN A 21 -3.58 -21.41 -3.95
N HIS A 22 -4.45 -22.03 -4.75
CA HIS A 22 -5.70 -21.41 -5.21
C HIS A 22 -6.62 -20.99 -4.06
N SER A 23 -6.53 -21.61 -2.87
CA SER A 23 -7.31 -21.21 -1.69
C SER A 23 -7.06 -19.77 -1.25
N ALA A 24 -5.87 -19.21 -1.51
CA ALA A 24 -5.56 -17.81 -1.26
C ALA A 24 -6.48 -16.86 -2.05
N LEU A 25 -7.04 -17.31 -3.19
CA LEU A 25 -8.00 -16.53 -4.00
C LEU A 25 -9.36 -16.34 -3.31
N GLN A 26 -9.65 -17.12 -2.26
CA GLN A 26 -10.82 -16.86 -1.40
C GLN A 26 -10.58 -15.67 -0.46
N VAL A 27 -9.31 -15.38 -0.14
CA VAL A 27 -8.91 -14.34 0.81
C VAL A 27 -8.55 -13.04 0.07
N SER A 28 -7.66 -13.06 -0.92
CA SER A 28 -7.49 -11.93 -1.85
C SER A 28 -6.70 -12.31 -3.09
N MET A 29 -6.87 -11.54 -4.18
CA MET A 29 -6.03 -11.71 -5.37
C MET A 29 -4.56 -11.43 -5.08
N PHE A 30 -4.27 -10.50 -4.18
CA PHE A 30 -2.90 -10.08 -3.88
C PHE A 30 -2.18 -11.09 -2.99
N GLU A 31 -2.90 -11.76 -2.08
CA GLU A 31 -2.35 -12.87 -1.31
C GLU A 31 -1.97 -14.03 -2.22
N PHE A 32 -2.79 -14.34 -3.23
CA PHE A 32 -2.39 -15.31 -4.24
C PHE A 32 -1.07 -14.93 -4.91
N VAL A 33 -0.89 -13.66 -5.33
CA VAL A 33 0.39 -13.19 -5.90
C VAL A 33 1.55 -13.41 -4.91
N GLN A 34 1.34 -13.11 -3.63
CA GLN A 34 2.33 -13.25 -2.57
C GLN A 34 2.75 -14.73 -2.37
N VAL A 35 1.78 -15.64 -2.24
CA VAL A 35 2.10 -17.07 -2.02
C VAL A 35 2.61 -17.75 -3.29
N PHE A 36 2.18 -17.29 -4.47
CA PHE A 36 2.62 -17.78 -5.78
C PHE A 36 4.05 -17.39 -6.15
N TYR A 37 4.77 -16.77 -5.21
CA TYR A 37 6.20 -16.50 -5.25
C TYR A 37 7.06 -17.67 -5.80
N PHE A 38 6.82 -18.90 -5.35
CA PHE A 38 7.56 -20.06 -5.85
C PHE A 38 7.27 -20.39 -7.31
N GLY A 39 6.08 -20.03 -7.81
CA GLY A 39 5.71 -20.16 -9.22
C GLY A 39 6.47 -19.16 -10.07
N PHE A 40 6.61 -17.92 -9.59
CA PHE A 40 7.49 -16.93 -10.22
C PHE A 40 8.93 -17.43 -10.29
N ILE A 41 9.49 -17.98 -9.20
CA ILE A 41 10.86 -18.54 -9.22
C ILE A 41 10.96 -19.65 -10.28
N ALA A 42 10.04 -20.60 -10.30
CA ALA A 42 10.09 -21.72 -11.24
C ALA A 42 10.04 -21.26 -12.71
N SER A 43 9.22 -20.26 -13.01
CA SER A 43 9.19 -19.61 -14.33
C SER A 43 10.53 -18.91 -14.62
N ASN A 44 11.03 -18.12 -13.68
CA ASN A 44 12.28 -17.37 -13.85
C ASN A 44 13.47 -18.30 -14.12
N LEU A 45 13.58 -19.42 -13.38
CA LEU A 45 14.64 -20.41 -13.59
C LEU A 45 14.56 -21.06 -14.99
N PHE A 46 13.35 -21.33 -15.49
CA PHE A 46 13.16 -21.85 -16.84
C PHE A 46 13.69 -20.87 -17.90
N PHE A 47 13.31 -19.58 -17.84
CA PHE A 47 13.80 -18.57 -18.78
C PHE A 47 15.29 -18.28 -18.63
N LEU A 48 15.82 -18.31 -17.40
CA LEU A 48 17.25 -18.19 -17.11
C LEU A 48 18.04 -19.30 -17.81
N ILE A 49 17.65 -20.58 -17.63
CA ILE A 49 18.34 -21.73 -18.20
C ILE A 49 18.30 -21.69 -19.72
N ILE A 50 17.12 -21.48 -20.32
CA ILE A 50 16.97 -21.48 -21.78
C ILE A 50 17.74 -20.33 -22.42
N SER A 51 17.60 -19.12 -21.90
CA SER A 51 18.30 -17.96 -22.46
C SER A 51 19.82 -18.13 -22.35
N THR A 52 20.32 -18.65 -21.23
CA THR A 52 21.75 -18.99 -21.07
C THR A 52 22.18 -20.03 -22.09
N TYR A 53 21.42 -21.13 -22.21
CA TYR A 53 21.72 -22.25 -23.10
C TYR A 53 21.80 -21.84 -24.58
N VAL A 54 20.80 -21.11 -25.06
CA VAL A 54 20.73 -20.63 -26.45
C VAL A 54 21.85 -19.65 -26.78
N MET A 55 22.30 -18.87 -25.78
CA MET A 55 23.36 -17.88 -25.98
C MET A 55 24.77 -18.48 -25.91
N TYR A 56 25.06 -19.37 -24.96
CA TYR A 56 26.40 -19.97 -24.86
C TYR A 56 26.63 -21.03 -25.94
N LYS A 57 25.59 -21.80 -26.30
CA LYS A 57 25.71 -22.83 -27.34
C LYS A 57 25.67 -22.14 -28.70
N ASN A 58 26.84 -22.06 -29.33
CA ASN A 58 27.00 -21.56 -30.69
C ASN A 58 26.34 -22.52 -31.67
N TYR A 59 25.03 -22.43 -31.85
CA TYR A 59 24.33 -23.12 -32.92
C TYR A 59 24.74 -22.52 -34.26
N ASP A 60 25.34 -23.34 -35.12
CA ASP A 60 25.83 -22.89 -36.44
C ASP A 60 24.72 -22.26 -37.29
N ILE A 61 23.50 -22.78 -37.21
CA ILE A 61 22.31 -22.24 -37.87
C ILE A 61 21.99 -20.80 -37.40
N PHE A 62 22.07 -20.53 -36.10
CA PHE A 62 21.81 -19.19 -35.58
C PHE A 62 22.95 -18.21 -35.87
N ASN A 63 24.20 -18.67 -35.88
CA ASN A 63 25.35 -17.86 -36.25
C ASN A 63 25.39 -17.57 -37.77
N PHE A 64 24.84 -18.48 -38.58
CA PHE A 64 24.63 -18.27 -40.01
C PHE A 64 23.54 -17.23 -40.29
N ILE A 65 22.42 -17.28 -39.56
CA ILE A 65 21.28 -16.36 -39.74
C ILE A 65 21.55 -14.97 -39.17
N GLU A 66 22.21 -14.86 -38.00
CA GLU A 66 22.42 -13.57 -37.34
C GLU A 66 23.80 -13.48 -36.66
N LYS A 67 24.76 -12.87 -37.36
CA LYS A 67 26.12 -12.64 -36.85
C LYS A 67 26.17 -11.60 -35.71
N ASN A 68 25.14 -10.76 -35.58
CA ASN A 68 25.10 -9.74 -34.53
C ASN A 68 24.55 -10.32 -33.22
N VAL A 69 25.45 -10.50 -32.24
CA VAL A 69 25.15 -10.94 -30.88
C VAL A 69 24.00 -10.15 -30.24
N PHE A 70 23.88 -8.85 -30.51
CA PHE A 70 22.80 -8.01 -29.98
C PHE A 70 21.44 -8.38 -30.53
N LYS A 71 21.35 -8.58 -31.84
CA LYS A 71 20.11 -8.98 -32.50
C LYS A 71 19.69 -10.37 -32.03
N LYS A 72 20.66 -11.29 -31.83
CA LYS A 72 20.42 -12.61 -31.23
C LYS A 72 19.86 -12.50 -29.80
N GLN A 73 20.47 -11.68 -28.93
CA GLN A 73 19.97 -11.46 -27.57
C GLN A 73 18.56 -10.84 -27.56
N ALA A 74 18.33 -9.81 -28.38
CA ALA A 74 17.02 -9.16 -28.50
C ALA A 74 15.95 -10.16 -28.97
N ALA A 75 16.25 -11.01 -29.95
CA ALA A 75 15.34 -12.05 -30.41
C ALA A 75 15.01 -13.07 -29.31
N VAL A 76 16.02 -13.51 -28.52
CA VAL A 76 15.82 -14.41 -27.37
C VAL A 76 14.94 -13.75 -26.30
N ILE A 77 15.17 -12.47 -25.99
CA ILE A 77 14.38 -11.72 -25.01
C ILE A 77 12.93 -11.55 -25.48
N ILE A 78 12.72 -11.10 -26.72
CA ILE A 78 11.36 -10.92 -27.28
C ILE A 78 10.62 -12.25 -27.32
N GLY A 79 11.25 -13.32 -27.81
CA GLY A 79 10.66 -14.65 -27.83
C GLY A 79 10.29 -15.15 -26.43
N SER A 80 11.16 -14.90 -25.44
CA SER A 80 10.90 -15.24 -24.04
C SER A 80 9.72 -14.47 -23.46
N ILE A 81 9.58 -13.17 -23.77
CA ILE A 81 8.44 -12.36 -23.32
C ILE A 81 7.13 -12.88 -23.93
N ILE A 82 7.11 -13.24 -25.21
CA ILE A 82 5.92 -13.81 -25.87
C ILE A 82 5.51 -15.12 -25.19
N ILE A 83 6.45 -16.04 -25.00
CA ILE A 83 6.20 -17.32 -24.33
C ILE A 83 5.75 -17.09 -22.88
N SER A 84 6.42 -16.20 -22.14
CA SER A 84 6.08 -15.85 -20.76
C SER A 84 4.66 -15.30 -20.66
N THR A 85 4.26 -14.44 -21.60
CA THR A 85 2.91 -13.87 -21.67
C THR A 85 1.86 -14.96 -21.87
N VAL A 86 2.09 -15.90 -22.79
CA VAL A 86 1.17 -17.02 -23.04
C VAL A 86 1.05 -17.92 -21.81
N ILE A 87 2.17 -18.27 -21.16
CA ILE A 87 2.15 -19.11 -19.94
C ILE A 87 1.40 -18.41 -18.81
N SER A 88 1.52 -17.08 -18.68
CA SER A 88 0.85 -16.30 -17.62
C SER A 88 -0.68 -16.37 -17.69
N LEU A 89 -1.26 -16.68 -18.85
CA LEU A 89 -2.70 -16.82 -19.01
C LEU A 89 -3.28 -17.97 -18.19
N ILE A 90 -2.49 -19.00 -17.89
CA ILE A 90 -2.92 -20.15 -17.07
C ILE A 90 -3.22 -19.73 -15.63
N PRO A 91 -2.26 -19.18 -14.84
CA PRO A 91 -2.57 -18.69 -13.50
C PRO A 91 -3.61 -17.56 -13.51
N ILE A 92 -3.61 -16.67 -14.51
CA ILE A 92 -4.64 -15.62 -14.62
C ILE A 92 -6.05 -16.23 -14.80
N SER A 93 -6.19 -17.28 -15.60
CA SER A 93 -7.48 -17.97 -15.77
C SER A 93 -7.95 -18.57 -14.45
N VAL A 94 -7.04 -19.18 -13.68
CA VAL A 94 -7.35 -19.71 -12.34
C VAL A 94 -7.74 -18.60 -11.38
N MET A 95 -7.02 -17.48 -11.38
CA MET A 95 -7.39 -16.29 -10.58
C MET A 95 -8.83 -15.86 -10.87
N ILE A 96 -9.25 -15.85 -12.15
CA ILE A 96 -10.61 -15.46 -12.54
C ILE A 96 -11.66 -16.50 -12.11
N ILE A 97 -11.36 -17.79 -12.24
CA ILE A 97 -12.31 -18.89 -11.95
C ILE A 97 -12.51 -19.06 -10.44
N PHE A 98 -11.44 -19.01 -9.65
CA PHE A 98 -11.45 -19.38 -8.22
C PHE A 98 -11.47 -18.19 -7.26
N LYS A 99 -11.55 -16.95 -7.75
CA LYS A 99 -11.68 -15.76 -6.88
C LYS A 99 -12.93 -15.84 -5.99
N ASN A 100 -12.86 -15.20 -4.83
CA ASN A 100 -14.06 -14.92 -4.04
C ASN A 100 -15.10 -14.15 -4.89
N PRO A 101 -16.36 -14.60 -4.96
CA PRO A 101 -17.39 -13.93 -5.74
C PRO A 101 -17.72 -12.53 -5.24
N ASN A 102 -17.44 -12.25 -3.96
CA ASN A 102 -17.75 -10.96 -3.34
C ASN A 102 -16.73 -9.87 -3.61
N PHE A 103 -15.59 -10.19 -4.24
CA PHE A 103 -14.60 -9.17 -4.58
C PHE A 103 -15.14 -8.20 -5.63
N GLN A 104 -14.96 -6.90 -5.37
CA GLN A 104 -15.31 -5.89 -6.37
C GLN A 104 -14.40 -6.03 -7.60
N ARG A 105 -15.00 -5.87 -8.79
CA ARG A 105 -14.33 -6.05 -10.09
C ARG A 105 -13.02 -5.26 -10.23
N ILE A 106 -12.96 -4.04 -9.68
CA ILE A 106 -11.75 -3.20 -9.77
C ILE A 106 -10.56 -3.81 -9.01
N PHE A 107 -10.79 -4.46 -7.87
CA PHE A 107 -9.73 -5.10 -7.09
C PHE A 107 -9.25 -6.39 -7.76
N VAL A 108 -10.18 -7.12 -8.39
CA VAL A 108 -9.86 -8.27 -9.25
C VAL A 108 -8.94 -7.86 -10.40
N LEU A 109 -9.30 -6.81 -11.13
CA LEU A 109 -8.50 -6.31 -12.25
C LEU A 109 -7.12 -5.83 -11.78
N LYS A 110 -7.05 -5.07 -10.68
CA LYS A 110 -5.78 -4.63 -10.10
C LYS A 110 -4.90 -5.81 -9.70
N GLY A 111 -5.46 -6.85 -9.09
CA GLY A 111 -4.71 -8.06 -8.72
C GLY A 111 -4.13 -8.77 -9.94
N ILE A 112 -4.91 -8.92 -11.01
CA ILE A 112 -4.45 -9.52 -12.28
C ILE A 112 -3.33 -8.68 -12.91
N VAL A 113 -3.51 -7.37 -12.98
CA VAL A 113 -2.49 -6.46 -13.53
C VAL A 113 -1.21 -6.52 -12.69
N HIS A 114 -1.34 -6.53 -11.36
CA HIS A 114 -0.21 -6.64 -10.44
C HIS A 114 0.56 -7.94 -10.66
N PHE A 115 -0.14 -9.08 -10.71
CA PHE A 115 0.43 -10.39 -11.04
C PHE A 115 1.18 -10.36 -12.38
N PHE A 116 0.55 -9.83 -13.42
CA PHE A 116 1.11 -9.80 -14.77
C PHE A 116 2.36 -8.93 -14.86
N ILE A 117 2.38 -7.77 -14.16
CA ILE A 117 3.56 -6.91 -14.08
C ILE A 117 4.72 -7.66 -13.43
N ILE A 118 4.49 -8.32 -12.29
CA ILE A 118 5.53 -9.07 -11.58
C ILE A 118 6.04 -10.23 -12.43
N TRP A 119 5.12 -11.03 -12.99
CA TRP A 119 5.43 -12.14 -13.87
C TRP A 119 6.31 -11.70 -15.05
N THR A 120 5.94 -10.61 -15.72
CA THR A 120 6.64 -10.14 -16.91
C THR A 120 8.02 -9.57 -16.57
N LEU A 121 8.11 -8.71 -15.55
CA LEU A 121 9.37 -8.05 -15.18
C LEU A 121 10.39 -9.03 -14.59
N SER A 122 9.94 -9.98 -13.77
CA SER A 122 10.84 -10.97 -13.16
C SER A 122 11.38 -11.96 -14.21
N ASN A 123 10.54 -12.43 -15.14
CA ASN A 123 10.97 -13.27 -16.26
C ASN A 123 11.87 -12.50 -17.25
N LEU A 124 11.58 -11.21 -17.51
CA LEU A 124 12.44 -10.35 -18.32
C LEU A 124 13.85 -10.27 -17.72
N LEU A 125 13.94 -9.96 -16.42
CA LEU A 125 15.22 -9.88 -15.72
C LEU A 125 15.97 -11.22 -15.78
N ALA A 126 15.29 -12.35 -15.53
CA ALA A 126 15.89 -13.68 -15.62
C ALA A 126 16.45 -13.97 -17.03
N CYS A 127 15.69 -13.65 -18.07
CA CYS A 127 16.13 -13.81 -19.47
C CYS A 127 17.33 -12.89 -19.81
N VAL A 128 17.34 -11.66 -19.30
CA VAL A 128 18.44 -10.72 -19.54
C VAL A 128 19.71 -11.17 -18.84
N VAL A 129 19.62 -11.64 -17.58
CA VAL A 129 20.76 -12.21 -16.84
C VAL A 129 21.33 -13.41 -17.60
N GLY A 130 20.48 -14.38 -17.95
CA GLY A 130 20.91 -15.61 -18.62
C GLY A 130 21.51 -15.36 -20.00
N SER A 131 20.87 -14.52 -20.82
CA SER A 131 21.39 -14.16 -22.14
C SER A 131 22.71 -13.38 -22.09
N THR A 132 22.87 -12.48 -21.12
CA THR A 132 24.10 -11.70 -20.90
C THR A 132 25.25 -12.60 -20.47
N ILE A 133 25.03 -13.46 -19.47
CA ILE A 133 26.05 -14.37 -18.96
C ILE A 133 26.43 -15.43 -20.01
N GLY A 134 25.46 -16.02 -20.72
CA GLY A 134 25.75 -16.94 -21.81
C GLY A 134 26.54 -16.31 -22.96
N THR A 135 26.42 -14.98 -23.14
CA THR A 135 27.20 -14.23 -24.12
C THR A 135 28.65 -14.00 -23.66
N LEU A 136 28.83 -13.66 -22.38
CA LEU A 136 30.13 -13.39 -21.76
C LEU A 136 30.94 -14.68 -21.56
N CYS A 137 30.26 -15.74 -21.11
CA CYS A 137 30.84 -17.04 -20.79
C CYS A 137 30.33 -18.07 -21.80
N LYS A 138 31.09 -18.35 -22.86
CA LYS A 138 30.70 -19.28 -23.94
C LYS A 138 30.97 -20.75 -23.60
N ASN A 139 30.66 -21.18 -22.38
CA ASN A 139 30.88 -22.55 -21.91
C ASN A 139 29.78 -22.98 -20.92
N GLY A 140 29.80 -24.25 -20.52
CA GLY A 140 28.82 -24.80 -19.57
C GLY A 140 28.81 -24.11 -18.20
N PHE A 141 29.91 -23.48 -17.79
CA PHE A 141 30.02 -22.72 -16.54
C PHE A 141 29.08 -21.50 -16.51
N SER A 142 28.65 -20.99 -17.67
CA SER A 142 27.65 -19.92 -17.77
C SER A 142 26.33 -20.24 -17.06
N MET A 143 25.92 -21.52 -17.02
CA MET A 143 24.72 -21.92 -16.28
C MET A 143 24.87 -21.67 -14.78
N ILE A 144 26.00 -22.13 -14.20
CA ILE A 144 26.29 -21.95 -12.77
C ILE A 144 26.35 -20.47 -12.43
N LEU A 145 27.07 -19.68 -13.23
CA LEU A 145 27.19 -18.24 -13.00
C LEU A 145 25.84 -17.51 -13.10
N SER A 146 24.96 -17.95 -14.01
CA SER A 146 23.60 -17.41 -14.14
C SER A 146 22.75 -17.67 -12.90
N PHE A 147 22.83 -18.88 -12.32
CA PHE A 147 22.16 -19.18 -11.05
C PHE A 147 22.71 -18.34 -9.89
N VAL A 148 24.03 -18.17 -9.79
CA VAL A 148 24.65 -17.35 -8.73
C VAL A 148 24.18 -15.90 -8.81
N PHE A 149 24.21 -15.31 -10.01
CA PHE A 149 23.80 -13.92 -10.21
C PHE A 149 22.30 -13.72 -9.95
N PHE A 150 21.45 -14.62 -10.48
CA PHE A 150 20.01 -14.53 -10.25
C PHE A 150 19.63 -14.83 -8.79
N GLY A 151 20.39 -15.70 -8.11
CA GLY A 151 20.21 -16.05 -6.70
C GLY A 151 20.32 -14.84 -5.75
N LEU A 152 21.01 -13.76 -6.16
CA LEU A 152 21.01 -12.50 -5.39
C LEU A 152 19.60 -11.92 -5.26
N PHE A 153 18.81 -11.90 -6.34
CA PHE A 153 17.43 -11.40 -6.30
C PHE A 153 16.53 -12.29 -5.45
N ILE A 154 16.69 -13.62 -5.52
CA ILE A 154 15.95 -14.59 -4.69
C ILE A 154 16.31 -14.43 -3.20
N LYS A 155 17.56 -14.11 -2.88
CA LYS A 155 18.00 -13.87 -1.50
C LYS A 155 17.31 -12.65 -0.91
N TYR A 156 17.16 -11.56 -1.67
CA TYR A 156 16.54 -10.33 -1.16
C TYR A 156 15.02 -10.42 -1.03
N SER A 157 14.38 -11.37 -1.70
CA SER A 157 12.97 -11.70 -1.46
C SER A 157 12.75 -12.62 -0.25
N TYR A 158 13.80 -13.26 0.26
CA TYR A 158 13.77 -14.08 1.47
C TYR A 158 14.39 -13.31 2.65
N GLY A 159 13.64 -12.37 3.20
CA GLY A 159 14.10 -11.61 4.35
C GLY A 159 13.05 -10.64 4.87
N SER A 160 12.44 -10.98 6.00
CA SER A 160 11.69 -10.00 6.78
C SER A 160 12.67 -8.96 7.33
N TYR A 161 12.27 -7.69 7.29
CA TYR A 161 12.92 -6.53 7.91
C TYR A 161 14.25 -6.10 7.27
N GLY A 162 14.22 -4.98 6.55
CA GLY A 162 15.44 -4.40 6.00
C GLY A 162 15.28 -3.04 5.35
N SER A 163 16.43 -2.40 5.16
CA SER A 163 16.59 -1.09 4.52
C SER A 163 15.86 -0.98 3.18
N TYR A 164 15.51 0.24 2.78
CA TYR A 164 14.85 0.53 1.50
C TYR A 164 15.54 -0.11 0.27
N ILE A 165 16.85 -0.32 0.36
CA ILE A 165 17.63 -1.03 -0.66
C ILE A 165 17.16 -2.48 -0.81
N LYS A 166 16.95 -3.22 0.28
CA LYS A 166 16.51 -4.63 0.18
C LYS A 166 15.13 -4.73 -0.46
N GLN A 167 14.22 -3.80 -0.14
CA GLN A 167 12.89 -3.74 -0.78
C GLN A 167 13.01 -3.55 -2.29
N LEU A 168 13.86 -2.62 -2.75
CA LEU A 168 14.10 -2.39 -4.19
C LEU A 168 14.63 -3.61 -4.95
N PHE A 169 15.44 -4.45 -4.29
CA PHE A 169 15.97 -5.68 -4.91
C PHE A 169 14.99 -6.87 -4.82
N ASN A 170 13.85 -6.73 -4.16
CA ASN A 170 12.79 -7.73 -4.17
C ASN A 170 11.93 -7.59 -5.45
N ILE A 171 12.25 -8.40 -6.44
CA ILE A 171 11.62 -8.34 -7.78
C ILE A 171 10.19 -8.90 -7.83
N TYR A 172 9.69 -9.47 -6.73
CA TYR A 172 8.39 -10.13 -6.67
C TYR A 172 7.36 -9.20 -6.04
N ASP A 173 7.45 -8.92 -4.75
CA ASP A 173 6.61 -7.90 -4.09
C ASP A 173 7.28 -7.47 -2.78
N ASP A 174 7.19 -6.18 -2.41
CA ASP A 174 7.76 -5.65 -1.16
C ASP A 174 7.25 -6.41 0.08
N PHE A 175 6.09 -7.05 -0.02
CA PHE A 175 5.44 -7.81 1.05
C PHE A 175 5.56 -9.32 0.89
N THR A 176 6.52 -9.82 0.11
CA THR A 176 6.79 -11.27 0.09
C THR A 176 7.06 -11.69 1.54
N PHE A 177 6.11 -12.43 2.16
CA PHE A 177 6.08 -12.81 3.60
C PHE A 177 5.66 -11.76 4.67
N ALA A 178 5.12 -10.59 4.31
CA ALA A 178 4.47 -9.68 5.27
C ALA A 178 2.93 -9.75 5.21
N GLY A 179 2.24 -9.54 6.33
CA GLY A 179 0.77 -9.48 6.35
C GLY A 179 0.26 -8.33 5.48
N MET A 180 -0.61 -8.64 4.51
CA MET A 180 -1.10 -7.65 3.55
C MET A 180 -2.41 -7.03 4.01
N ASN A 181 -2.59 -5.75 3.68
CA ASN A 181 -3.86 -5.05 3.86
C ASN A 181 -4.89 -5.49 2.81
N TYR A 182 -5.73 -6.47 3.14
CA TYR A 182 -6.71 -7.01 2.20
C TYR A 182 -7.89 -6.07 1.89
N ILE A 183 -8.09 -5.02 2.69
CA ILE A 183 -9.13 -4.01 2.45
C ILE A 183 -8.79 -3.15 1.22
N CYS A 184 -7.53 -2.76 1.05
CA CYS A 184 -7.08 -1.94 -0.09
C CYS A 184 -6.28 -2.70 -1.16
N GLY A 185 -5.66 -3.82 -0.80
CA GLY A 185 -4.70 -4.51 -1.64
C GLY A 185 -3.45 -3.66 -1.92
N ARG A 186 -2.87 -3.78 -3.12
CA ARG A 186 -1.73 -2.96 -3.53
C ARG A 186 -2.20 -1.59 -4.06
N ILE A 187 -1.61 -0.51 -3.53
CA ILE A 187 -1.84 0.85 -4.01
C ILE A 187 -0.93 1.13 -5.21
N PHE A 188 -1.54 1.46 -6.35
CA PHE A 188 -0.83 1.76 -7.59
C PHE A 188 -0.56 3.27 -7.65
N ASN A 189 0.53 3.70 -7.05
CA ASN A 189 0.97 5.09 -7.04
C ASN A 189 2.32 5.24 -7.74
N THR A 190 2.87 6.46 -7.67
CA THR A 190 4.18 6.78 -8.25
C THR A 190 5.29 5.89 -7.67
N PHE A 191 5.26 5.54 -6.38
CA PHE A 191 6.27 4.66 -5.77
C PHE A 191 6.22 3.25 -6.35
N TYR A 192 5.03 2.67 -6.48
CA TYR A 192 4.87 1.38 -7.14
C TYR A 192 5.42 1.42 -8.58
N CYS A 193 5.17 2.50 -9.33
CA CYS A 193 5.68 2.64 -10.69
C CYS A 193 7.21 2.79 -10.72
N LEU A 194 7.80 3.56 -9.80
CA LEU A 194 9.24 3.77 -9.71
C LEU A 194 10.01 2.52 -9.28
N ASP A 195 9.42 1.72 -8.41
CA ASP A 195 9.94 0.40 -8.02
C ASP A 195 9.97 -0.56 -9.22
N LYS A 196 8.87 -0.64 -9.98
CA LYS A 196 8.82 -1.49 -11.18
C LYS A 196 9.70 -0.94 -12.32
N LEU A 197 9.86 0.37 -12.43
CA LEU A 197 10.80 1.02 -13.34
C LEU A 197 12.25 0.68 -12.98
N PHE A 198 12.60 0.58 -11.69
CA PHE A 198 13.94 0.18 -11.26
C PHE A 198 14.31 -1.21 -11.80
N ILE A 199 13.39 -2.19 -11.76
CA ILE A 199 13.61 -3.54 -12.33
C ILE A 199 13.88 -3.48 -13.84
N LEU A 200 13.18 -2.60 -14.56
CA LEU A 200 13.41 -2.39 -15.98
C LEU A 200 14.79 -1.77 -16.24
N LEU A 201 15.17 -0.74 -15.47
CA LEU A 201 16.45 -0.05 -15.60
C LEU A 201 17.63 -0.95 -15.28
N ILE A 202 17.56 -1.77 -14.22
CA ILE A 202 18.62 -2.73 -13.91
C ILE A 202 18.72 -3.84 -14.97
N SER A 203 17.59 -4.26 -15.57
CA SER A 203 17.61 -5.17 -16.72
C SER A 203 18.34 -4.53 -17.91
N LEU A 204 18.01 -3.29 -18.25
CA LEU A 204 18.70 -2.56 -19.32
C LEU A 204 20.19 -2.35 -19.02
N LEU A 205 20.54 -2.09 -17.77
CA LEU A 205 21.93 -2.00 -17.31
C LEU A 205 22.68 -3.32 -17.54
N ILE A 206 22.12 -4.45 -17.11
CA ILE A 206 22.73 -5.78 -17.30
C ILE A 206 22.89 -6.09 -18.79
N LEU A 207 21.85 -5.85 -19.60
CA LEU A 207 21.91 -6.03 -21.05
C LEU A 207 23.04 -5.19 -21.66
N SER A 208 23.22 -3.95 -21.19
CA SER A 208 24.29 -3.06 -21.64
C SER A 208 25.70 -3.57 -21.30
N ILE A 209 25.87 -4.46 -20.31
CA ILE A 209 27.19 -5.02 -20.00
C ILE A 209 27.72 -5.85 -21.18
N SER A 210 26.83 -6.61 -21.82
CA SER A 210 27.21 -7.34 -23.05
C SER A 210 27.62 -6.40 -24.18
N CYS A 211 27.21 -5.13 -24.15
CA CYS A 211 27.56 -4.14 -25.17
C CYS A 211 29.05 -3.82 -25.15
N PHE A 212 29.71 -3.83 -23.99
CA PHE A 212 31.14 -3.50 -23.87
C PHE A 212 32.06 -4.38 -24.71
N ILE A 213 31.62 -5.58 -25.08
CA ILE A 213 32.42 -6.52 -25.88
C ILE A 213 32.68 -6.01 -27.31
N ASN A 214 31.91 -5.05 -27.85
CA ASN A 214 32.07 -4.60 -29.24
C ASN A 214 32.13 -3.05 -29.38
N LYS A 215 33.21 -2.55 -29.98
CA LYS A 215 33.86 -1.28 -29.61
C LYS A 215 33.50 -0.12 -30.56
N ARG A 216 32.60 0.81 -30.15
CA ARG A 216 32.75 2.28 -30.36
C ARG A 216 31.58 3.12 -29.79
N ILE A 217 30.35 2.65 -29.88
CA ILE A 217 29.12 3.41 -29.55
C ILE A 217 28.51 3.02 -28.17
N ARG A 218 29.16 2.09 -27.46
CA ARG A 218 28.51 1.30 -26.40
C ARG A 218 28.83 1.70 -24.96
N LYS A 219 29.97 2.37 -24.72
CA LYS A 219 30.30 2.90 -23.40
C LYS A 219 29.28 3.97 -22.96
N LEU A 220 28.87 4.84 -23.89
CA LEU A 220 27.91 5.91 -23.60
C LEU A 220 26.57 5.35 -23.11
N TYR A 221 25.97 4.36 -23.79
CA TYR A 221 24.70 3.76 -23.36
C TYR A 221 24.80 3.08 -22.00
N SER A 222 25.86 2.31 -21.75
CA SER A 222 26.06 1.68 -20.44
C SER A 222 26.26 2.71 -19.32
N THR A 223 27.00 3.79 -19.58
CA THR A 223 27.14 4.91 -18.63
C THR A 223 25.80 5.59 -18.38
N ILE A 224 24.99 5.82 -19.43
CA ILE A 224 23.64 6.39 -19.30
C ILE A 224 22.74 5.48 -18.46
N PHE A 225 22.69 4.17 -18.74
CA PHE A 225 21.87 3.25 -17.96
C PHE A 225 22.35 3.13 -16.51
N LEU A 226 23.66 3.20 -16.27
CA LEU A 226 24.21 3.23 -14.91
C LEU A 226 23.74 4.49 -14.17
N ILE A 227 23.86 5.66 -14.78
CA ILE A 227 23.40 6.93 -14.20
C ILE A 227 21.89 6.89 -13.94
N LEU A 228 21.09 6.41 -14.90
CA LEU A 228 19.63 6.28 -14.72
C LEU A 228 19.27 5.30 -13.61
N THR A 229 19.97 4.17 -13.49
CA THR A 229 19.74 3.19 -12.42
C THR A 229 20.12 3.76 -11.06
N LEU A 230 21.27 4.45 -10.95
CA LEU A 230 21.69 5.13 -9.72
C LEU A 230 20.70 6.23 -9.33
N PHE A 231 20.29 7.06 -10.30
CA PHE A 231 19.29 8.11 -10.09
C PHE A 231 17.95 7.53 -9.64
N SER A 232 17.46 6.47 -10.28
CA SER A 232 16.26 5.75 -9.87
C SER A 232 16.39 5.18 -8.46
N THR A 233 17.56 4.65 -8.10
CA THR A 233 17.84 4.14 -6.74
C THR A 233 17.77 5.26 -5.72
N CYS A 234 18.46 6.38 -5.98
CA CYS A 234 18.46 7.55 -5.10
C CYS A 234 17.05 8.13 -4.91
N ILE A 235 16.28 8.29 -5.99
CA ILE A 235 14.89 8.74 -5.93
C ILE A 235 14.05 7.79 -5.08
N ASN A 236 14.11 6.48 -5.34
CA ASN A 236 13.31 5.52 -4.60
C ASN A 236 13.65 5.50 -3.10
N ILE A 237 14.93 5.61 -2.74
CA ILE A 237 15.36 5.69 -1.32
C ILE A 237 14.86 6.99 -0.68
N HIS A 238 15.07 8.13 -1.34
CA HIS A 238 14.64 9.43 -0.83
C HIS A 238 13.13 9.48 -0.62
N LEU A 239 12.36 9.08 -1.63
CA LEU A 239 10.91 9.02 -1.54
C LEU A 239 10.45 8.02 -0.46
N SER A 240 11.04 6.83 -0.38
CA SER A 240 10.68 5.89 0.67
C SER A 240 10.96 6.46 2.08
N SER A 241 12.03 7.22 2.27
CA SER A 241 12.31 7.86 3.57
C SER A 241 11.30 8.95 3.97
N ILE A 242 10.71 9.67 3.01
CA ILE A 242 9.72 10.72 3.27
C ILE A 242 8.32 10.14 3.49
N TYR A 243 7.92 9.17 2.67
CA TYR A 243 6.53 8.71 2.59
C TYR A 243 6.27 7.39 3.33
N LYS A 244 7.29 6.52 3.46
CA LYS A 244 7.21 5.25 4.20
C LYS A 244 7.88 5.37 5.57
N SER A 245 7.87 6.54 6.21
CA SER A 245 8.55 6.74 7.50
C SER A 245 8.11 5.65 8.48
N THR A 246 9.01 4.70 8.73
CA THR A 246 8.88 3.49 9.55
C THR A 246 8.84 3.80 11.04
N ASN A 247 8.37 4.98 11.39
CA ASN A 247 8.03 5.40 12.72
C ASN A 247 6.87 6.33 12.44
N LEU A 248 5.66 5.86 12.68
CA LEU A 248 4.57 6.76 12.92
C LEU A 248 5.03 7.70 14.01
N ASN A 249 5.34 8.94 13.61
CA ASN A 249 5.89 9.93 14.50
C ASN A 249 5.01 9.92 15.73
N GLN A 250 5.60 9.65 16.90
CA GLN A 250 4.88 9.82 18.14
C GLN A 250 4.45 11.27 18.14
N TYR A 251 3.16 11.50 17.93
CA TYR A 251 2.68 12.86 17.84
C TYR A 251 2.80 13.48 19.22
N ASP A 252 3.63 14.50 19.31
CA ASP A 252 3.80 15.23 20.55
C ASP A 252 2.45 15.85 20.95
N PRO A 253 1.91 15.52 22.13
CA PRO A 253 0.67 16.10 22.59
C PRO A 253 0.84 17.62 22.74
N ILE A 254 -0.20 18.37 22.34
CA ILE A 254 -0.26 19.81 22.59
C ILE A 254 -0.48 20.00 24.09
N LYS A 255 0.53 20.57 24.76
CA LYS A 255 0.44 21.01 26.16
C LYS A 255 -0.37 22.32 26.20
N ASN A 256 -1.31 22.43 27.13
CA ASN A 256 -2.16 23.61 27.36
C ASN A 256 -2.98 24.02 26.11
N VAL A 257 -4.10 23.33 25.90
CA VAL A 257 -5.08 23.68 24.86
C VAL A 257 -5.97 24.82 25.37
N ASN A 258 -5.88 25.98 24.71
CA ASN A 258 -6.51 27.24 25.13
C ASN A 258 -7.89 27.47 24.50
N TYR A 259 -8.46 26.45 23.86
CA TYR A 259 -9.70 26.53 23.11
C TYR A 259 -10.49 25.23 23.19
N ILE A 260 -11.77 25.31 22.87
CA ILE A 260 -12.64 24.15 22.69
C ILE A 260 -13.16 24.19 21.26
N VAL A 261 -13.11 23.05 20.57
CA VAL A 261 -13.74 22.93 19.25
C VAL A 261 -15.21 22.56 19.44
N GLU A 262 -16.10 23.37 18.88
CA GLU A 262 -17.54 23.19 18.98
C GLU A 262 -18.08 22.35 17.81
N SER A 263 -17.58 22.61 16.60
CA SER A 263 -18.02 21.89 15.41
C SER A 263 -17.00 21.86 14.27
N TYR A 264 -17.17 20.85 13.40
CA TYR A 264 -16.53 20.76 12.09
C TYR A 264 -17.58 20.65 10.98
N ASP A 265 -17.47 21.52 9.98
CA ASP A 265 -18.10 21.35 8.68
C ASP A 265 -17.02 21.00 7.65
N MET A 266 -17.10 19.84 7.01
CA MET A 266 -16.05 19.35 6.11
C MET A 266 -16.60 18.99 4.72
N ASP A 267 -15.92 19.43 3.67
CA ASP A 267 -16.10 18.94 2.29
C ASP A 267 -14.84 18.16 1.87
N ILE A 268 -14.96 16.83 1.94
CA ILE A 268 -13.88 15.88 1.71
C ILE A 268 -14.00 15.29 0.31
N LYS A 269 -12.89 15.27 -0.43
CA LYS A 269 -12.79 14.62 -1.74
C LYS A 269 -11.76 13.49 -1.66
N LEU A 270 -12.26 12.26 -1.78
CA LEU A 270 -11.46 11.04 -1.76
C LEU A 270 -11.19 10.58 -3.20
N GLY A 271 -9.93 10.69 -3.61
CA GLY A 271 -9.44 10.27 -4.92
C GLY A 271 -8.01 9.73 -4.77
N ASN A 272 -7.17 9.86 -5.80
CA ASN A 272 -5.74 9.55 -5.64
C ASN A 272 -4.99 10.58 -4.77
N LYS A 273 -5.61 11.73 -4.53
CA LYS A 273 -5.13 12.78 -3.63
C LYS A 273 -6.26 13.17 -2.70
N PHE A 274 -6.00 13.18 -1.41
CA PHE A 274 -6.93 13.67 -0.42
C PHE A 274 -7.04 15.20 -0.53
N LYS A 275 -8.26 15.71 -0.46
CA LYS A 275 -8.53 17.15 -0.30
C LYS A 275 -9.62 17.34 0.73
N ASN A 276 -9.47 18.34 1.59
CA ASN A 276 -10.50 18.73 2.53
C ASN A 276 -10.58 20.25 2.60
N ALA A 277 -11.81 20.76 2.60
CA ALA A 277 -12.13 22.11 3.05
C ALA A 277 -12.85 21.98 4.39
N ALA A 278 -12.17 22.31 5.48
CA ALA A 278 -12.71 22.22 6.83
C ALA A 278 -13.00 23.62 7.37
N ASN A 279 -14.21 23.82 7.86
CA ASN A 279 -14.59 24.95 8.70
C ASN A 279 -14.69 24.46 10.14
N ILE A 280 -13.99 25.14 11.03
CA ILE A 280 -13.82 24.76 12.42
C ILE A 280 -14.33 25.91 13.27
N ASN A 281 -15.38 25.66 14.04
CA ASN A 281 -15.88 26.62 15.01
C ASN A 281 -15.27 26.29 16.37
N LEU A 282 -14.65 27.29 16.99
CA LEU A 282 -14.02 27.14 18.30
C LEU A 282 -14.33 28.30 19.23
N SER A 283 -14.33 28.02 20.54
CA SER A 283 -14.41 29.00 21.61
C SER A 283 -13.05 29.12 22.30
N ILE A 284 -12.56 30.34 22.45
CA ILE A 284 -11.29 30.62 23.14
C ILE A 284 -11.53 30.62 24.65
N ASN A 285 -10.76 29.82 25.38
CA ASN A 285 -10.86 29.72 26.84
C ASN A 285 -9.89 30.64 27.56
N THR A 286 -8.75 30.97 26.94
CA THR A 286 -7.74 31.85 27.51
C THR A 286 -7.10 32.69 26.41
N ASN A 287 -6.76 33.95 26.74
CA ASN A 287 -6.06 34.83 25.81
C ASN A 287 -4.79 34.15 25.25
N SER A 288 -4.62 34.18 23.93
CA SER A 288 -3.45 33.59 23.27
C SER A 288 -3.09 34.34 22.00
N ASN A 289 -1.82 34.23 21.58
CA ASN A 289 -1.36 34.78 20.30
C ASN A 289 -1.40 33.75 19.17
N ASN A 290 -1.90 32.55 19.47
CA ASN A 290 -2.03 31.49 18.50
C ASN A 290 -3.06 30.44 18.90
N VAL A 291 -3.45 29.65 17.90
CA VAL A 291 -4.18 28.39 18.05
C VAL A 291 -3.34 27.31 17.40
N VAL A 292 -3.00 26.27 18.18
CA VAL A 292 -2.24 25.11 17.70
C VAL A 292 -3.16 23.91 17.57
N MET A 293 -3.15 23.25 16.41
CA MET A 293 -3.88 22.00 16.12
C MET A 293 -2.92 20.93 15.62
N LEU A 294 -3.27 19.66 15.81
CA LEU A 294 -2.51 18.53 15.27
C LEU A 294 -2.97 18.25 13.84
N LEU A 295 -2.04 18.20 12.89
CA LEU A 295 -2.26 17.87 11.49
C LEU A 295 -0.96 17.30 10.93
N ASP A 296 -1.01 16.11 10.33
CA ASP A 296 0.18 15.45 9.79
C ASP A 296 0.90 16.28 8.71
N ASP A 297 2.23 16.27 8.70
CA ASP A 297 3.05 17.06 7.77
C ASP A 297 2.88 16.66 6.30
N LEU A 298 2.29 15.49 6.02
CA LEU A 298 1.98 15.09 4.64
C LEU A 298 0.92 15.98 3.96
N PHE A 299 0.18 16.79 4.73
CA PHE A 299 -0.85 17.67 4.22
C PHE A 299 -0.32 19.07 3.92
N LYS A 300 -0.32 19.47 2.65
CA LYS A 300 -0.06 20.85 2.27
C LYS A 300 -1.31 21.70 2.46
N ILE A 301 -1.21 22.76 3.24
CA ILE A 301 -2.23 23.79 3.39
C ILE A 301 -2.16 24.74 2.18
N ASP A 302 -3.29 24.89 1.49
CA ASP A 302 -3.43 25.79 0.34
C ASP A 302 -3.94 27.17 0.77
N GLU A 303 -4.91 27.20 1.68
CA GLU A 303 -5.54 28.43 2.16
C GLU A 303 -5.96 28.29 3.63
N LEU A 304 -5.81 29.38 4.40
CA LEU A 304 -6.26 29.46 5.78
C LEU A 304 -6.85 30.85 6.06
N TYR A 305 -8.07 30.87 6.58
CA TYR A 305 -8.78 32.08 6.97
C TYR A 305 -9.29 31.97 8.41
N VAL A 306 -9.28 33.08 9.12
CA VAL A 306 -9.90 33.22 10.45
C VAL A 306 -10.92 34.35 10.38
N ASN A 307 -12.18 34.04 10.68
CA ASN A 307 -13.33 34.95 10.56
C ASN A 307 -13.40 35.62 9.18
N GLY A 308 -13.12 34.84 8.12
CA GLY A 308 -13.16 35.30 6.72
C GLY A 308 -11.94 36.08 6.23
N LYS A 309 -10.95 36.36 7.09
CA LYS A 309 -9.72 37.06 6.71
C LYS A 309 -8.54 36.09 6.57
N PRO A 310 -7.65 36.24 5.57
CA PRO A 310 -6.41 35.46 5.50
C PRO A 310 -5.62 35.59 6.81
N CYS A 311 -4.99 34.50 7.24
CA CYS A 311 -4.22 34.46 8.48
C CYS A 311 -2.90 33.74 8.25
N ASP A 312 -1.84 34.24 8.88
CA ASP A 312 -0.54 33.60 8.86
C ASP A 312 -0.56 32.31 9.67
N PHE A 313 0.22 31.32 9.23
CA PHE A 313 0.35 30.04 9.88
C PHE A 313 1.72 29.40 9.62
N HIS A 314 2.13 28.51 10.52
CA HIS A 314 3.23 27.57 10.30
C HIS A 314 2.73 26.13 10.45
N HIS A 315 3.19 25.23 9.59
CA HIS A 315 2.83 23.81 9.64
C HIS A 315 4.09 22.96 9.50
N GLU A 316 4.57 22.47 10.64
CA GLU A 316 5.75 21.61 10.77
C GLU A 316 5.61 20.72 12.02
N HIS A 317 6.31 19.60 12.05
CA HIS A 317 6.33 18.67 13.20
C HIS A 317 4.91 18.22 13.61
N ASN A 318 4.05 17.99 12.61
CA ASN A 318 2.66 17.58 12.72
C ASN A 318 1.75 18.55 13.48
N LYS A 319 2.12 19.84 13.50
CA LYS A 319 1.40 20.90 14.21
C LYS A 319 1.11 22.07 13.27
N LEU A 320 -0.17 22.41 13.16
CA LEU A 320 -0.65 23.62 12.52
C LEU A 320 -0.76 24.73 13.57
N ASN A 321 0.12 25.72 13.51
CA ASN A 321 0.14 26.89 14.37
C ASN A 321 -0.44 28.10 13.63
N ILE A 322 -1.62 28.56 14.03
CA ILE A 322 -2.36 29.68 13.42
C ILE A 322 -2.07 30.93 14.23
N ILE A 323 -1.44 31.95 13.62
CA ILE A 323 -0.88 33.09 14.33
C ILE A 323 -1.83 34.28 14.25
N ARG A 324 -2.45 34.60 15.39
CA ARG A 324 -3.32 35.77 15.58
C ARG A 324 -3.58 35.98 17.07
N SER A 325 -3.80 37.22 17.51
CA SER A 325 -4.31 37.48 18.86
C SER A 325 -5.77 37.04 19.00
N PHE A 326 -6.01 36.15 19.96
CA PHE A 326 -7.30 35.60 20.35
C PHE A 326 -7.62 36.02 21.78
N THR A 327 -8.86 36.45 22.00
CA THR A 327 -9.33 36.87 23.33
C THR A 327 -10.21 35.79 23.97
N GLU A 328 -10.11 35.62 25.27
CA GLU A 328 -10.98 34.75 26.06
C GLU A 328 -12.46 35.05 25.80
N GLY A 329 -13.25 34.00 25.59
CA GLY A 329 -14.66 34.09 25.21
C GLY A 329 -14.91 34.37 23.71
N GLU A 330 -13.89 34.66 22.91
CA GLU A 330 -14.04 34.86 21.47
C GLU A 330 -14.54 33.57 20.79
N LYS A 331 -15.57 33.71 19.96
CA LYS A 331 -15.98 32.67 19.01
C LYS A 331 -15.26 32.89 17.70
N VAL A 332 -14.55 31.86 17.26
CA VAL A 332 -13.66 31.92 16.11
C VAL A 332 -14.12 30.89 15.09
N HIS A 333 -14.18 31.32 13.82
CA HIS A 333 -14.41 30.46 12.67
C HIS A 333 -13.14 30.35 11.84
N ILE A 334 -12.54 29.16 11.82
CA ILE A 334 -11.33 28.86 11.04
C ILE A 334 -11.72 28.08 9.79
N SER A 335 -11.40 28.59 8.61
CA SER A 335 -11.53 27.86 7.35
C SER A 335 -10.15 27.45 6.85
N VAL A 336 -9.94 26.16 6.64
CA VAL A 336 -8.66 25.62 6.14
C VAL A 336 -8.91 24.69 4.96
N LYS A 337 -8.21 24.96 3.86
CA LYS A 337 -8.18 24.08 2.68
C LYS A 337 -6.81 23.45 2.58
N TYR A 338 -6.78 22.14 2.52
CA TYR A 338 -5.53 21.39 2.48
C TYR A 338 -5.66 20.11 1.66
N LYS A 339 -4.52 19.61 1.20
CA LYS A 339 -4.44 18.43 0.33
C LYS A 339 -3.15 17.65 0.56
N GLY A 340 -3.22 16.33 0.41
CA GLY A 340 -2.09 15.45 0.64
C GLY A 340 -2.21 14.14 -0.13
N TYR A 341 -1.08 13.49 -0.37
CA TYR A 341 -1.05 12.08 -0.79
C TYR A 341 -0.92 11.24 0.46
N VAL A 342 -1.97 10.48 0.80
CA VAL A 342 -1.97 9.61 1.97
C VAL A 342 -1.63 8.21 1.50
N ASP A 343 -0.40 7.77 1.76
CA ASP A 343 0.09 6.41 1.58
C ASP A 343 1.20 6.14 2.59
N VAL A 344 0.78 5.90 3.84
CA VAL A 344 1.67 5.65 4.97
C VAL A 344 1.71 4.15 5.22
N ALA A 345 2.93 3.62 5.23
CA ALA A 345 3.21 2.21 5.45
C ALA A 345 3.75 1.96 6.87
N ASN A 346 3.49 0.77 7.42
CA ASN A 346 4.17 0.34 8.65
C ASN A 346 5.63 -0.06 8.38
N ASN A 347 6.30 -0.56 9.40
CA ASN A 347 7.71 -0.97 9.34
C ASN A 347 7.95 -2.19 8.44
N LEU A 348 6.89 -2.93 8.11
CA LEU A 348 6.89 -4.01 7.13
C LEU A 348 6.66 -3.50 5.70
N GLY A 349 6.43 -2.20 5.55
CA GLY A 349 6.06 -1.53 4.30
C GLY A 349 4.57 -1.65 3.96
N ALA A 350 3.76 -2.40 4.71
CA ALA A 350 2.36 -2.63 4.39
C ALA A 350 1.55 -1.34 4.61
N PRO A 351 0.61 -1.00 3.71
CA PRO A 351 -0.13 0.26 3.81
C PRO A 351 -1.06 0.23 5.03
N VAL A 352 -0.93 1.25 5.87
CA VAL A 352 -1.73 1.44 7.09
C VAL A 352 -2.71 2.57 6.88
N TYR A 353 -2.24 3.78 6.58
CA TYR A 353 -3.10 4.92 6.30
C TYR A 353 -3.03 5.25 4.82
N TYR A 354 -4.18 5.33 4.17
CA TYR A 354 -4.20 5.53 2.73
C TYR A 354 -5.48 6.21 2.25
N VAL A 355 -5.33 6.94 1.14
CA VAL A 355 -6.43 7.49 0.36
C VAL A 355 -6.15 7.22 -1.11
N SER A 356 -7.03 6.45 -1.73
CA SER A 356 -7.04 6.20 -3.16
C SER A 356 -8.45 6.36 -3.71
N LYS A 357 -8.59 6.34 -5.04
CA LYS A 357 -9.90 6.37 -5.69
C LYS A 357 -10.85 5.27 -5.20
N TYR A 358 -10.34 4.12 -4.74
CA TYR A 358 -11.14 2.92 -4.44
C TYR A 358 -11.06 2.42 -3.00
N ALA A 359 -10.17 3.00 -2.19
CA ALA A 359 -9.98 2.56 -0.82
C ALA A 359 -9.49 3.74 0.02
N THR A 360 -9.93 3.80 1.26
CA THR A 360 -9.56 4.84 2.22
C THR A 360 -9.52 4.22 3.61
N ASN A 361 -8.50 4.54 4.39
CA ASN A 361 -8.41 4.15 5.78
C ASN A 361 -7.80 5.31 6.57
N LEU A 362 -8.68 6.02 7.28
CA LEU A 362 -8.36 7.24 8.03
C LEU A 362 -8.95 7.16 9.46
N PRO A 363 -8.39 6.30 10.34
CA PRO A 363 -8.72 6.29 11.75
C PRO A 363 -8.01 7.44 12.48
N ILE A 364 -8.72 8.15 13.36
CA ILE A 364 -8.26 9.43 13.94
C ILE A 364 -7.43 9.30 15.22
N SER A 365 -7.42 8.14 15.86
CA SER A 365 -6.61 7.90 17.08
C SER A 365 -5.11 7.89 16.81
N SER A 366 -4.73 7.52 15.59
CA SER A 366 -3.37 7.08 15.26
C SER A 366 -2.79 7.84 14.07
N PHE A 367 -3.59 8.67 13.41
CA PHE A 367 -3.19 9.47 12.26
C PHE A 367 -4.02 10.77 12.20
N TYR A 368 -3.37 11.93 12.34
CA TYR A 368 -4.06 13.23 12.35
C TYR A 368 -4.30 13.76 10.93
N TRP A 369 -5.30 13.19 10.28
CA TRP A 369 -5.67 13.52 8.89
C TRP A 369 -6.54 14.76 8.72
N TYR A 370 -6.98 15.35 9.84
CA TYR A 370 -7.60 16.67 9.89
C TYR A 370 -7.12 17.46 11.10
N PRO A 371 -7.18 18.80 11.06
CA PRO A 371 -6.76 19.65 12.18
C PRO A 371 -7.58 19.30 13.42
N LYS A 372 -6.93 18.75 14.44
CA LYS A 372 -7.61 18.24 15.63
C LYS A 372 -7.00 18.86 16.89
N ALA A 373 -7.86 19.15 17.87
CA ALA A 373 -7.43 19.53 19.21
C ALA A 373 -6.89 18.32 19.99
N SER A 374 -5.94 18.55 20.90
CA SER A 374 -5.36 17.49 21.74
C SER A 374 -6.39 16.85 22.70
N LYS A 375 -7.38 17.61 23.17
CA LYS A 375 -8.45 17.09 24.05
C LYS A 375 -9.64 16.52 23.24
N THR A 376 -10.07 15.32 23.62
CA THR A 376 -11.24 14.63 23.06
C THR A 376 -12.51 15.00 23.81
N SER A 377 -13.23 16.00 23.34
CA SER A 377 -14.64 16.25 23.71
C SER A 377 -15.56 15.77 22.59
N LEU A 378 -16.85 15.61 22.88
CA LEU A 378 -17.86 15.40 21.84
C LEU A 378 -17.97 16.67 20.99
N ILE A 379 -17.77 16.53 19.68
CA ILE A 379 -17.78 17.62 18.71
C ILE A 379 -18.89 17.36 17.69
N ASN A 380 -19.59 18.41 17.27
CA ASN A 380 -20.58 18.29 16.20
C ASN A 380 -19.87 18.19 14.84
N PHE A 381 -20.15 17.14 14.09
CA PHE A 381 -19.65 16.95 12.74
C PHE A 381 -20.77 17.07 11.71
N ASN A 382 -20.49 17.76 10.61
CA ASN A 382 -21.31 17.78 9.41
C ASN A 382 -20.37 17.63 8.20
N VAL A 383 -20.37 16.44 7.61
CA VAL A 383 -19.32 16.01 6.69
C VAL A 383 -19.96 15.62 5.37
N SER A 384 -19.51 16.22 4.29
CA SER A 384 -19.81 15.82 2.92
C SER A 384 -18.58 15.14 2.33
N ILE A 385 -18.73 13.93 1.79
CA ILE A 385 -17.64 13.14 1.23
C ILE A 385 -17.98 12.78 -0.21
N LYS A 386 -17.16 13.23 -1.15
CA LYS A 386 -17.20 12.77 -2.55
C LYS A 386 -16.24 11.61 -2.73
N ALA A 387 -16.76 10.43 -3.04
CA ALA A 387 -15.98 9.20 -3.18
C ALA A 387 -16.57 8.25 -4.23
N SER A 388 -15.71 7.51 -4.94
CA SER A 388 -16.16 6.56 -5.98
C SER A 388 -16.69 5.24 -5.42
N ASN A 389 -16.39 4.91 -4.16
CA ASN A 389 -16.77 3.68 -3.49
C ASN A 389 -17.57 3.98 -2.21
N SER A 390 -18.25 2.96 -1.69
CA SER A 390 -18.96 3.04 -0.40
C SER A 390 -18.05 3.53 0.71
N ILE A 391 -18.56 4.50 1.47
CA ILE A 391 -17.88 5.09 2.63
C ILE A 391 -18.56 4.61 3.91
N TYR A 392 -17.74 4.26 4.88
CA TYR A 392 -18.14 3.89 6.23
C TYR A 392 -17.51 4.85 7.22
N SER A 393 -18.27 5.19 8.25
CA SER A 393 -17.84 6.12 9.29
C SER A 393 -18.50 5.72 10.62
N ASN A 394 -17.88 6.15 11.72
CA ASN A 394 -18.52 6.11 13.03
C ASN A 394 -19.70 7.06 13.17
N LEU A 395 -19.81 8.07 12.28
CA LEU A 395 -20.99 8.92 12.22
C LEU A 395 -22.16 8.25 11.49
N ASP A 396 -23.37 8.74 11.73
CA ASP A 396 -24.56 8.31 11.02
C ASP A 396 -24.64 8.97 9.64
N MET A 397 -24.98 8.15 8.65
CA MET A 397 -25.16 8.59 7.27
C MET A 397 -26.57 9.18 7.11
N CYS A 398 -26.66 10.47 6.82
CA CYS A 398 -27.93 11.15 6.59
C CYS A 398 -28.46 10.92 5.18
N SER A 399 -27.56 10.90 4.18
CA SER A 399 -27.94 10.72 2.78
C SER A 399 -26.77 10.22 1.95
N SER A 400 -27.06 9.45 0.91
CA SER A 400 -26.11 9.07 -0.14
C SER A 400 -26.75 9.25 -1.50
N SER A 401 -26.14 10.05 -2.38
CA SER A 401 -26.60 10.27 -3.76
C SER A 401 -25.39 10.52 -4.66
N ASP A 402 -25.32 9.90 -5.84
CA ASP A 402 -24.32 10.18 -6.88
C ASP A 402 -22.89 10.41 -6.37
N SER A 403 -22.29 9.41 -5.72
CA SER A 403 -20.92 9.47 -5.16
C SER A 403 -20.69 10.49 -4.04
N LEU A 404 -21.75 11.14 -3.56
CA LEU A 404 -21.73 12.07 -2.43
C LEU A 404 -22.40 11.42 -1.21
N TYR A 405 -21.65 11.36 -0.11
CA TYR A 405 -22.10 10.85 1.18
C TYR A 405 -22.16 11.99 2.18
N LYS A 406 -23.26 12.11 2.93
CA LYS A 406 -23.39 13.11 4.00
C LYS A 406 -23.52 12.41 5.34
N PHE A 407 -22.63 12.76 6.27
CA PHE A 407 -22.62 12.26 7.63
C PHE A 407 -22.83 13.41 8.61
N ARG A 408 -23.64 13.18 9.65
CA ARG A 408 -23.81 14.13 10.76
C ARG A 408 -23.88 13.41 12.09
N GLY A 409 -23.38 14.03 13.14
CA GLY A 409 -23.49 13.49 14.48
C GLY A 409 -22.53 14.17 15.45
N LYS A 410 -22.63 13.80 16.73
CA LYS A 410 -21.67 14.19 17.76
C LYS A 410 -20.71 13.03 17.98
N SER A 411 -19.42 13.29 17.89
CA SER A 411 -18.41 12.28 18.20
C SER A 411 -17.13 12.88 18.76
N SER A 412 -16.35 12.07 19.49
CA SER A 412 -14.99 12.43 19.91
C SER A 412 -13.96 12.48 18.77
N GLY A 413 -14.33 12.00 17.58
CA GLY A 413 -13.51 12.11 16.38
C GLY A 413 -14.20 11.52 15.15
N LEU A 414 -13.59 11.76 13.98
CA LEU A 414 -14.11 11.29 12.70
C LEU A 414 -13.21 10.21 12.13
N ASN A 415 -13.78 9.05 11.81
CA ASN A 415 -13.10 7.95 11.14
C ASN A 415 -13.77 7.71 9.78
N ILE A 416 -12.97 7.45 8.76
CA ILE A 416 -13.45 7.22 7.39
C ILE A 416 -12.78 5.97 6.81
N PHE A 417 -13.61 5.04 6.34
CA PHE A 417 -13.18 3.77 5.75
C PHE A 417 -13.85 3.52 4.41
N SER A 418 -13.12 2.90 3.49
CA SER A 418 -13.60 2.44 2.19
C SER A 418 -12.67 1.37 1.64
N GLY A 419 -13.22 0.40 0.91
CA GLY A 419 -12.44 -0.69 0.33
C GLY A 419 -13.26 -1.97 0.16
N GLN A 420 -12.59 -3.12 0.27
CA GLN A 420 -13.20 -4.45 0.21
C GLN A 420 -13.91 -4.81 1.52
N TYR A 421 -15.07 -4.21 1.76
CA TYR A 421 -15.93 -4.52 2.90
C TYR A 421 -17.22 -5.25 2.51
N LYS A 422 -17.74 -6.05 3.44
CA LYS A 422 -19.10 -6.58 3.46
C LYS A 422 -19.86 -6.02 4.65
N LYS A 423 -21.18 -5.88 4.48
CA LYS A 423 -22.11 -5.50 5.53
C LYS A 423 -22.91 -6.71 6.00
N TYR A 424 -23.06 -6.86 7.30
CA TYR A 424 -23.99 -7.78 7.93
C TYR A 424 -24.82 -7.03 8.96
N TYR A 425 -26.03 -7.49 9.21
CA TYR A 425 -26.89 -6.96 10.26
C TYR A 425 -27.40 -8.13 11.10
N GLU A 426 -26.98 -8.19 12.37
CA GLU A 426 -27.33 -9.28 13.28
C GLU A 426 -27.47 -8.73 14.70
N ASN A 427 -28.50 -9.17 15.44
CA ASN A 427 -28.76 -8.74 16.82
C ASN A 427 -28.81 -7.21 17.00
N ASN A 428 -29.37 -6.49 16.02
CA ASN A 428 -29.43 -5.03 15.94
C ASN A 428 -28.06 -4.32 15.81
N ILE A 429 -27.01 -5.04 15.41
CA ILE A 429 -25.66 -4.52 15.18
C ILE A 429 -25.32 -4.59 13.69
N GLU A 430 -24.91 -3.46 13.10
CA GLU A 430 -24.34 -3.41 11.74
C GLU A 430 -22.84 -3.73 11.80
N TYR A 431 -22.43 -4.84 11.18
CA TYR A 431 -21.03 -5.23 11.04
C TYR A 431 -20.50 -4.87 9.66
N ILE A 432 -19.43 -4.07 9.61
CA ILE A 432 -18.70 -3.70 8.41
C ILE A 432 -17.31 -4.33 8.51
N ILE A 433 -17.17 -5.51 7.90
CA ILE A 433 -15.96 -6.34 8.02
C ILE A 433 -15.32 -6.60 6.66
N PRO A 434 -14.02 -6.96 6.60
CA PRO A 434 -13.34 -7.24 5.35
C PRO A 434 -14.00 -8.39 4.58
N THR A 435 -13.94 -8.33 3.25
CA THR A 435 -14.64 -9.27 2.36
C THR A 435 -14.17 -10.71 2.53
N ASN A 436 -12.94 -10.88 3.00
CA ASN A 436 -12.29 -12.16 3.28
C ASN A 436 -12.55 -12.72 4.68
N SER A 437 -13.17 -11.95 5.56
CA SER A 437 -13.53 -12.40 6.91
C SER A 437 -14.88 -13.11 6.91
N ASN A 438 -14.98 -14.17 7.72
CA ASN A 438 -16.24 -14.79 8.10
C ASN A 438 -16.79 -14.08 9.36
N LEU A 439 -18.10 -13.78 9.39
CA LEU A 439 -18.72 -13.03 10.48
C LEU A 439 -18.60 -13.76 11.83
N GLU A 440 -18.80 -15.07 11.88
CA GLU A 440 -18.75 -15.84 13.13
C GLU A 440 -17.32 -15.91 13.67
N SER A 441 -16.34 -16.20 12.81
CA SER A 441 -14.93 -16.15 13.22
C SER A 441 -14.50 -14.75 13.67
N PHE A 442 -15.01 -13.71 13.02
CA PHE A 442 -14.75 -12.32 13.41
C PHE A 442 -15.35 -12.00 14.78
N LYS A 443 -16.60 -12.42 15.06
CA LYS A 443 -17.26 -12.23 16.35
C LYS A 443 -16.51 -12.94 17.48
N LEU A 444 -16.03 -14.17 17.25
CA LEU A 444 -15.21 -14.90 18.22
C LEU A 444 -13.91 -14.15 18.53
N ASN A 445 -13.15 -13.76 17.51
CA ASN A 445 -11.91 -12.99 17.70
C ASN A 445 -12.16 -11.65 18.43
N MET A 446 -13.24 -10.96 18.07
CA MET A 446 -13.65 -9.72 18.75
C MET A 446 -13.93 -9.97 20.23
N GLN A 447 -14.68 -11.02 20.56
CA GLN A 447 -14.99 -11.36 21.95
C GLN A 447 -13.73 -11.73 22.73
N ASP A 448 -12.81 -12.46 22.12
CA ASP A 448 -11.51 -12.78 22.72
C ASP A 448 -10.70 -11.52 23.00
N TYR A 449 -10.69 -10.54 22.09
CA TYR A 449 -10.06 -9.25 22.35
C TYR A 449 -10.72 -8.52 23.52
N ILE A 450 -12.05 -8.45 23.56
CA ILE A 450 -12.81 -7.79 24.63
C ILE A 450 -12.54 -8.45 25.99
N ASN A 451 -12.56 -9.78 26.05
CA ASN A 451 -12.34 -10.55 27.28
C ASN A 451 -10.92 -10.34 27.85
N ASN A 452 -9.93 -10.10 26.99
CA ASN A 452 -8.54 -9.87 27.37
C ASN A 452 -8.22 -8.41 27.69
N LEU A 453 -9.20 -7.50 27.67
CA LEU A 453 -8.98 -6.10 28.02
C LEU A 453 -8.82 -5.91 29.53
N ASN A 454 -7.77 -5.18 29.91
CA ASN A 454 -7.51 -4.79 31.29
C ASN A 454 -7.89 -3.32 31.53
N SER A 455 -8.19 -2.98 32.80
CA SER A 455 -8.58 -1.64 33.27
C SER A 455 -7.54 -0.53 33.06
N LYS A 456 -6.33 -0.85 32.57
CA LYS A 456 -5.25 0.13 32.32
C LYS A 456 -5.54 1.11 31.17
N HIS A 457 -6.32 0.71 30.17
CA HIS A 457 -6.53 1.51 28.94
C HIS A 457 -7.99 1.90 28.68
N PHE A 458 -8.92 1.38 29.48
CA PHE A 458 -10.36 1.57 29.31
C PHE A 458 -10.98 2.03 30.63
N SER A 459 -11.85 3.02 30.54
CA SER A 459 -12.67 3.41 31.68
C SER A 459 -13.66 2.30 32.04
N LYS A 460 -14.13 2.27 33.29
CA LYS A 460 -15.14 1.30 33.75
C LYS A 460 -16.39 1.29 32.86
N LYS A 461 -16.85 2.48 32.45
CA LYS A 461 -18.02 2.65 31.56
C LYS A 461 -17.79 2.03 30.18
N GLU A 462 -16.58 2.15 29.63
CA GLU A 462 -16.24 1.56 28.34
C GLU A 462 -16.18 0.04 28.43
N LEU A 463 -15.58 -0.51 29.49
CA LEU A 463 -15.57 -1.97 29.73
C LEU A 463 -16.99 -2.52 29.89
N GLU A 464 -17.87 -1.84 30.62
CA GLU A 464 -19.28 -2.21 30.72
C GLU A 464 -20.00 -2.17 29.37
N THR A 465 -19.69 -1.17 28.54
CA THR A 465 -20.27 -1.04 27.19
C THR A 465 -19.84 -2.19 26.27
N LEU A 466 -18.55 -2.57 26.33
CA LEU A 466 -18.00 -3.68 25.56
C LEU A 466 -18.55 -5.03 26.02
N ASN A 467 -18.50 -5.31 27.33
CA ASN A 467 -18.96 -6.59 27.89
C ASN A 467 -20.46 -6.81 27.70
N ALA A 468 -21.25 -5.74 27.68
CA ALA A 468 -22.69 -5.80 27.45
C ALA A 468 -23.09 -5.66 25.97
N ASN A 469 -22.13 -5.59 25.03
CA ASN A 469 -22.37 -5.40 23.59
C ASN A 469 -23.31 -4.23 23.27
N LYS A 470 -23.17 -3.09 23.98
CA LYS A 470 -24.05 -1.91 23.85
C LYS A 470 -23.64 -0.96 22.71
N PHE A 471 -23.22 -1.51 21.58
CA PHE A 471 -22.90 -0.76 20.36
C PHE A 471 -23.86 -1.15 19.24
N LYS A 472 -24.13 -0.24 18.31
CA LYS A 472 -25.01 -0.46 17.15
C LYS A 472 -24.26 -0.75 15.86
N LYS A 473 -22.97 -0.43 15.82
CA LYS A 473 -22.14 -0.54 14.62
C LYS A 473 -20.75 -1.04 14.99
N VAL A 474 -20.22 -1.96 14.20
CA VAL A 474 -18.84 -2.45 14.29
C VAL A 474 -18.15 -2.25 12.95
N ILE A 475 -17.02 -1.56 12.95
CA ILE A 475 -16.23 -1.32 11.74
C ILE A 475 -14.82 -1.87 11.93
N CYS A 476 -14.36 -2.66 10.98
CA CYS A 476 -12.98 -3.09 10.94
C CYS A 476 -12.12 -2.05 10.20
N GLY A 477 -11.11 -1.50 10.87
CA GLY A 477 -10.14 -0.57 10.31
C GLY A 477 -8.72 -1.12 10.45
N ILE A 478 -7.73 -0.41 9.90
CA ILE A 478 -6.31 -0.78 10.04
C ILE A 478 -5.54 0.38 10.67
N TRP A 479 -4.75 0.13 11.70
CA TRP A 479 -3.78 1.09 12.22
C TRP A 479 -2.58 0.34 12.78
N ASP A 480 -1.45 1.02 12.88
CA ASP A 480 -0.26 0.42 13.47
C ASP A 480 -0.42 0.36 15.00
N ILE A 481 0.03 -0.75 15.58
CA ILE A 481 -0.11 -1.00 17.01
C ILE A 481 1.19 -0.61 17.68
N ASN A 482 1.23 0.59 18.24
CA ASN A 482 2.35 1.03 19.05
C ASN A 482 2.11 0.73 20.53
N PHE A 483 2.63 -0.40 21.03
CA PHE A 483 2.52 -0.78 22.44
C PHE A 483 3.23 0.18 23.41
N ASN A 484 4.10 1.06 22.91
CA ASN A 484 4.86 2.01 23.73
C ASN A 484 4.10 3.33 23.98
N VAL A 485 2.99 3.58 23.28
CA VAL A 485 2.18 4.79 23.47
C VAL A 485 1.08 4.48 24.48
N GLN A 486 1.21 5.03 25.70
CA GLN A 486 0.26 4.79 26.81
C GLN A 486 -1.20 5.14 26.48
N PHE A 487 -1.44 5.97 25.45
CA PHE A 487 -2.76 6.51 25.10
C PHE A 487 -3.48 5.76 23.97
N THR A 488 -2.83 4.81 23.28
CA THR A 488 -3.49 4.06 22.21
C THR A 488 -4.13 2.80 22.76
N LYS A 489 -5.46 2.72 22.67
CA LYS A 489 -6.19 1.45 22.84
C LYS A 489 -5.81 0.56 21.65
N PRO A 490 -4.98 -0.47 21.84
CA PRO A 490 -4.16 -1.02 20.76
C PRO A 490 -4.99 -1.69 19.66
N TYR A 491 -6.09 -2.33 20.03
CA TYR A 491 -6.90 -3.15 19.12
C TYR A 491 -8.33 -2.65 18.94
N ILE A 492 -8.84 -1.83 19.87
CA ILE A 492 -10.26 -1.47 19.94
C ILE A 492 -10.41 0.01 20.26
N GLN A 493 -11.25 0.70 19.50
CA GLN A 493 -11.63 2.09 19.77
C GLN A 493 -13.15 2.20 19.82
N ILE A 494 -13.65 3.03 20.73
CA ILE A 494 -15.08 3.22 20.93
C ILE A 494 -15.39 4.68 20.63
N PHE A 495 -16.31 4.88 19.69
CA PHE A 495 -16.86 6.17 19.32
C PHE A 495 -18.37 6.08 19.53
N GLU A 496 -18.83 6.49 20.71
CA GLU A 496 -20.25 6.51 21.08
C GLU A 496 -20.90 5.11 20.96
N ASP A 497 -21.72 4.86 19.94
CA ASP A 497 -22.34 3.57 19.67
C ASP A 497 -21.66 2.78 18.54
N THR A 498 -20.49 3.23 18.07
CA THR A 498 -19.66 2.54 17.08
C THR A 498 -18.39 1.99 17.72
N LEU A 499 -18.18 0.68 17.53
CA LEU A 499 -16.94 -0.02 17.84
C LEU A 499 -16.05 -0.07 16.59
N ILE A 500 -14.79 0.35 16.70
CA ILE A 500 -13.80 0.19 15.64
C ILE A 500 -12.75 -0.82 16.12
N ILE A 501 -12.50 -1.85 15.31
CA ILE A 501 -11.57 -2.94 15.61
C ILE A 501 -10.43 -2.93 14.61
N ASN A 502 -9.21 -3.10 15.09
CA ASN A 502 -8.04 -3.22 14.22
C ASN A 502 -8.03 -4.59 13.56
N TYR A 503 -7.81 -4.62 12.24
CA TYR A 503 -7.75 -5.86 11.46
C TYR A 503 -6.51 -6.70 11.76
#